data_AF-E2X9S5-F1
#
_entry.id   AF-E2X9S5-F1
#
_cell.length_a   1.000
_cell.length_b   1.000
_cell.length_c   1.000
_cell.angle_alpha   90.00
_cell.angle_beta   90.00
_cell.angle_gamma   90.00
#
_symmetry.space_group_name_H-M   'P 1'
#
loop_
_entity.id
_entity.type
_entity.pdbx_description
1 polymer ?
#
loop_
_entity_poly.entity_id
_entity_poly.type
_entity_poly.pdbx_seq_one_letter_code
_entity_poly.pdbx_strand_id
1 'polypeptide(L)'
;MNKNYPKGTGCCNDAEIFDKAGIAVLSVEATNWNLGNKDGYQQRAKTAALPAGNSWHDVRLDNQQHIDKALPGRIERRCRDVMRIMLPLVKELAKAS
;
A
#
# COMPACT_ATOMS: atom_id res chain seq x y z
N MET A 1 15.20 11.56 -2.51
CA MET A 1 14.45 10.76 -3.51
C MET A 1 15.12 9.41 -3.55
N ASN A 2 14.37 8.32 -3.48
CA ASN A 2 14.92 6.99 -3.71
C ASN A 2 15.40 6.91 -5.17
N LYS A 3 16.71 6.70 -5.40
CA LYS A 3 17.30 6.65 -6.74
C LYS A 3 17.07 5.32 -7.45
N ASN A 4 16.69 4.28 -6.69
CA ASN A 4 16.62 2.91 -7.18
C ASN A 4 15.21 2.55 -7.67
N TYR A 5 14.20 3.35 -7.32
CA TYR A 5 12.80 3.03 -7.57
C TYR A 5 12.00 4.25 -8.08
N PRO A 6 11.10 4.07 -9.06
CA PRO A 6 10.17 5.11 -9.49
C PRO A 6 9.39 5.74 -8.33
N LYS A 7 8.94 6.98 -8.51
CA LYS A 7 8.13 7.69 -7.52
C LYS A 7 6.85 6.89 -7.22
N GLY A 8 6.61 6.61 -5.95
CA GLY A 8 5.44 5.86 -5.50
C GLY A 8 5.64 4.35 -5.48
N THR A 9 6.85 3.86 -5.76
CA THR A 9 7.21 2.44 -5.70
C THR A 9 8.29 2.20 -4.66
N GLY A 10 8.19 1.11 -3.90
CA GLY A 10 9.20 0.69 -2.95
C GLY A 10 10.09 -0.41 -3.51
N CYS A 11 11.12 -0.77 -2.74
CA CYS A 11 11.84 -2.00 -3.01
C CYS A 11 11.00 -3.22 -2.63
N CYS A 12 11.43 -4.38 -3.11
CA CYS A 12 11.26 -5.62 -2.37
C CYS A 12 9.81 -6.12 -2.27
N ASN A 13 8.98 -5.86 -3.29
CA ASN A 13 7.67 -6.49 -3.44
C ASN A 13 7.65 -7.36 -4.71
N ASP A 14 6.55 -8.09 -4.90
CA ASP A 14 6.43 -9.05 -6.00
C ASP A 14 6.57 -8.40 -7.39
N ALA A 15 6.24 -7.10 -7.52
CA ALA A 15 6.27 -6.40 -8.80
C ALA A 15 7.69 -6.30 -9.40
N GLU A 16 8.74 -6.30 -8.58
CA GLU A 16 10.13 -6.17 -9.03
C GLU A 16 10.55 -7.32 -9.97
N ILE A 17 10.09 -8.54 -9.72
CA ILE A 17 10.42 -9.70 -10.56
C ILE A 17 9.72 -9.63 -11.92
N PHE A 18 8.45 -9.22 -11.94
CA PHE A 18 7.69 -9.05 -13.18
C PHE A 18 8.22 -7.89 -14.03
N ASP A 19 8.57 -6.76 -13.39
CA ASP A 19 9.16 -5.59 -14.07
C ASP A 19 10.50 -5.96 -14.74
N LYS A 20 11.37 -6.69 -14.02
CA LYS A 20 12.63 -7.22 -14.59
C LYS A 20 12.43 -8.18 -15.77
N ALA A 21 11.29 -8.86 -15.82
CA ALA A 21 10.92 -9.74 -16.93
C ALA A 21 10.28 -8.99 -18.12
N GLY A 22 10.15 -7.66 -18.05
CA GLY A 22 9.52 -6.85 -19.09
C GLY A 22 8.00 -6.92 -19.10
N ILE A 23 7.38 -7.40 -18.02
CA ILE A 23 5.93 -7.46 -17.85
C ILE A 23 5.47 -6.16 -17.19
N ALA A 24 4.53 -5.46 -17.83
CA ALA A 24 3.97 -4.25 -17.26
C ALA A 24 3.24 -4.55 -15.93
N VAL A 25 3.60 -3.82 -14.87
CA VAL A 25 3.05 -4.01 -13.52
C VAL A 25 2.46 -2.73 -12.95
N LEU A 26 1.46 -2.91 -12.10
CA LEU A 26 0.87 -1.87 -11.26
C LEU A 26 0.87 -2.34 -9.81
N SER A 27 1.59 -1.64 -8.93
CA SER A 27 1.53 -1.85 -7.48
C SER A 27 0.48 -0.92 -6.86
N VAL A 28 -0.43 -1.49 -6.06
CA VAL A 28 -1.43 -0.73 -5.30
C VAL A 28 -1.23 -1.05 -3.81
N GLU A 29 -0.67 -0.10 -3.07
CA GLU A 29 -0.31 -0.28 -1.67
C GLU A 29 -0.94 0.79 -0.78
N ALA A 30 -1.23 0.43 0.48
CA ALA A 30 -1.75 1.35 1.50
C ALA A 30 -0.65 2.27 2.08
N THR A 31 0.18 2.82 1.20
CA THR A 31 1.42 3.53 1.52
C THR A 31 1.34 5.00 1.08
N ASN A 32 1.86 5.92 1.90
CA ASN A 32 2.00 7.32 1.53
C ASN A 32 3.47 7.67 1.25
N TRP A 33 3.84 7.64 -0.04
CA TRP A 33 5.18 7.96 -0.53
C TRP A 33 5.73 9.32 -0.10
N ASN A 34 4.87 10.30 0.20
CA ASN A 34 5.33 11.64 0.55
C ASN A 34 5.85 11.74 1.99
N LEU A 35 5.72 10.69 2.78
CA LEU A 35 6.19 10.63 4.17
C LEU A 35 7.59 10.01 4.29
N GLY A 36 8.22 10.24 5.44
CA GLY A 36 9.53 9.66 5.78
C GLY A 36 10.59 9.93 4.71
N ASN A 37 11.35 8.88 4.38
CA ASN A 37 12.43 8.94 3.39
C ASN A 37 11.93 8.86 1.93
N LYS A 38 10.61 8.82 1.73
CA LYS A 38 9.99 8.56 0.43
C LYS A 38 10.45 7.23 -0.15
N ASP A 39 10.27 6.18 0.66
CA ASP A 39 10.61 4.78 0.36
C ASP A 39 9.41 3.83 0.60
N GLY A 40 8.30 4.37 1.08
CA GLY A 40 7.07 3.64 1.36
C GLY A 40 6.97 2.97 2.73
N TYR A 41 8.06 2.95 3.51
CA TYR A 41 8.09 2.29 4.81
C TYR A 41 7.25 3.03 5.86
N GLN A 42 7.27 4.36 5.83
CA GLN A 42 6.33 5.16 6.62
C GLN A 42 5.02 5.35 5.83
N GLN A 43 4.02 4.55 6.15
CA GLN A 43 2.75 4.51 5.42
C GLN A 43 1.78 5.64 5.80
N ARG A 44 1.92 6.18 7.02
CA ARG A 44 1.09 7.27 7.55
C ARG A 44 1.83 8.12 8.59
N ALA A 45 1.21 9.24 9.00
CA ALA A 45 1.75 10.08 10.07
C ALA A 45 1.92 9.27 11.37
N LYS A 46 3.04 9.49 12.06
CA LYS A 46 3.34 8.82 13.33
C LYS A 46 2.35 9.27 14.40
N THR A 47 1.88 8.33 15.21
CA THR A 47 0.99 8.58 16.35
C THR A 47 1.40 7.71 17.53
N ALA A 48 0.85 7.95 18.73
CA ALA A 48 1.11 7.08 19.88
C ALA A 48 0.72 5.61 19.62
N ALA A 49 -0.37 5.37 18.88
CA ALA A 49 -0.82 4.02 18.51
C ALA A 49 -0.02 3.40 17.36
N LEU A 50 0.67 4.21 16.54
CA LEU A 50 1.47 3.77 15.39
C LEU A 50 2.78 4.58 15.35
N PRO A 51 3.74 4.30 16.25
CA PRO A 51 4.91 5.17 16.48
C PRO A 51 5.85 5.26 15.27
N ALA A 52 5.96 4.18 14.50
CA ALA A 52 6.73 4.16 13.26
C ALA A 52 5.94 4.70 12.05
N GLY A 53 4.63 4.95 12.21
CA GLY A 53 3.75 5.30 11.10
C GLY A 53 3.42 4.13 10.16
N ASN A 54 3.60 2.89 10.63
CA ASN A 54 3.19 1.63 10.01
C ASN A 54 2.76 0.64 11.10
N SER A 55 2.15 -0.49 10.71
CA SER A 55 1.80 -1.61 11.61
C SER A 55 2.56 -2.90 11.28
N TRP A 56 2.94 -3.08 10.00
CA TRP A 56 3.52 -4.30 9.45
C TRP A 56 4.67 -4.91 10.28
N HIS A 57 4.80 -6.23 10.24
CA HIS A 57 5.82 -7.01 10.95
C HIS A 57 5.84 -6.91 12.48
N ASP A 58 4.81 -6.33 13.12
CA ASP A 58 4.61 -6.39 14.58
C ASP A 58 3.21 -6.92 14.88
N VAL A 59 3.11 -8.15 15.39
CA VAL A 59 1.82 -8.79 15.71
C VAL A 59 0.96 -7.98 16.67
N ARG A 60 1.56 -7.13 17.50
CA ARG A 60 0.82 -6.27 18.46
C ARG A 60 0.13 -5.11 17.76
N LEU A 61 0.63 -4.69 16.59
CA LEU A 61 0.11 -3.57 15.81
C LEU A 61 -0.65 -4.04 14.55
N ASP A 62 -0.18 -5.10 13.91
CA ASP A 62 -0.71 -5.65 12.65
C ASP A 62 -1.77 -6.72 12.92
N ASN A 63 -2.81 -6.32 13.64
CA ASN A 63 -3.96 -7.17 13.90
C ASN A 63 -5.24 -6.32 13.84
N GLN A 64 -6.36 -6.99 13.56
CA GLN A 64 -7.64 -6.32 13.36
C GLN A 64 -8.05 -5.50 14.59
N GLN A 65 -7.90 -6.05 15.80
CA GLN A 65 -8.31 -5.36 17.05
C GLN A 65 -7.57 -4.03 17.24
N HIS A 66 -6.24 -4.03 17.03
CA HIS A 66 -5.44 -2.81 17.14
C HIS A 66 -5.76 -1.82 16.02
N ILE A 67 -5.86 -2.29 14.77
CA ILE A 67 -6.14 -1.43 13.62
C ILE A 67 -7.51 -0.76 13.76
N ASP A 68 -8.55 -1.50 14.15
CA ASP A 68 -9.89 -0.95 14.33
C ASP A 68 -9.94 0.07 15.49
N LYS A 69 -9.19 -0.17 16.56
CA LYS A 69 -9.07 0.78 17.67
C LYS A 69 -8.30 2.04 17.27
N ALA A 70 -7.15 1.88 16.61
CA ALA A 70 -6.26 2.98 16.26
C ALA A 70 -6.75 3.80 15.06
N LEU A 71 -7.48 3.16 14.14
CA LEU A 71 -7.97 3.72 12.88
C LEU A 71 -9.41 3.23 12.60
N PRO A 72 -10.42 3.70 13.33
CA PRO A 72 -11.79 3.20 13.19
C PRO A 72 -12.33 3.26 11.75
N GLY A 73 -12.88 2.14 11.28
CA GLY A 73 -13.46 2.01 9.93
C GLY A 73 -12.44 2.04 8.79
N ARG A 74 -11.14 1.89 9.09
CA ARG A 74 -10.08 1.98 8.07
C ARG A 74 -10.11 0.79 7.13
N ILE A 75 -10.28 -0.42 7.66
CA ILE A 75 -10.24 -1.65 6.87
C ILE A 75 -11.38 -1.64 5.85
N GLU A 76 -12.61 -1.41 6.28
CA GLU A 76 -13.80 -1.39 5.41
C GLU A 76 -13.69 -0.32 4.34
N ARG A 77 -13.23 0.88 4.71
CA ARG A 77 -13.05 1.98 3.76
C ARG A 77 -12.01 1.65 2.71
N ARG A 78 -10.87 1.08 3.11
CA ARG A 78 -9.79 0.70 2.17
C ARG A 78 -10.22 -0.44 1.25
N CYS A 79 -10.89 -1.46 1.77
CA CYS A 79 -11.45 -2.52 0.94
C CYS A 79 -12.41 -1.97 -0.12
N ARG A 80 -13.30 -1.05 0.28
CA ARG A 80 -14.23 -0.37 -0.65
C ARG A 80 -13.49 0.46 -1.69
N ASP A 81 -12.50 1.25 -1.29
CA ASP A 81 -11.75 2.12 -2.19
C ASP A 81 -10.95 1.31 -3.22
N VAL A 82 -10.31 0.21 -2.79
CA VAL A 82 -9.60 -0.72 -3.69
C VAL A 82 -10.57 -1.28 -4.73
N MET A 83 -11.72 -1.81 -4.31
CA MET A 83 -12.70 -2.37 -5.26
C MET A 83 -13.27 -1.31 -6.21
N ARG A 84 -13.52 -0.10 -5.70
CA ARG A 84 -14.02 1.02 -6.51
C ARG A 84 -13.05 1.40 -7.64
N ILE A 85 -11.75 1.29 -7.40
CA ILE A 85 -10.71 1.65 -8.37
C ILE A 85 -10.35 0.46 -9.27
N MET A 86 -10.12 -0.71 -8.67
CA MET A 86 -9.56 -1.86 -9.38
C MET A 86 -10.60 -2.60 -10.22
N LEU A 87 -11.85 -2.71 -9.77
CA LEU A 87 -12.89 -3.40 -10.53
C LEU A 87 -13.12 -2.81 -11.93
N PRO A 88 -13.36 -1.49 -12.10
CA PRO A 88 -13.50 -0.92 -13.44
C PRO A 88 -12.20 -1.05 -14.25
N LEU A 89 -11.02 -0.85 -13.62
CA LEU A 89 -9.74 -1.01 -14.32
C LEU A 89 -9.57 -2.41 -14.91
N VAL A 90 -9.86 -3.46 -14.13
CA VAL A 90 -9.76 -4.85 -14.63
C VAL A 90 -10.77 -5.13 -15.74
N LYS A 91 -12.01 -4.61 -15.64
CA LYS A 91 -13.01 -4.76 -16.71
C LYS A 91 -12.54 -4.15 -18.03
N GLU A 92 -12.03 -2.92 -17.97
CA GLU A 92 -11.49 -2.22 -19.15
C GLU A 92 -10.31 -2.97 -19.76
N LEU A 93 -9.34 -3.39 -18.94
CA LEU A 93 -8.15 -4.13 -19.41
C LEU A 93 -8.50 -5.51 -19.99
N ALA A 94 -9.50 -6.18 -19.42
CA ALA A 94 -9.95 -7.49 -19.90
C ALA A 94 -10.80 -7.39 -21.17
N LYS A 95 -11.13 -6.19 -21.65
CA LYS A 95 -12.17 -5.95 -22.68
C LYS A 95 -13.49 -6.65 -22.33
N ALA A 96 -13.76 -6.82 -21.05
CA ALA A 96 -14.99 -7.39 -20.55
C ALA A 96 -16.05 -6.28 -20.55
N SER A 97 -16.62 -6.03 -21.73
CA SER A 97 -17.76 -5.16 -21.97
C SER A 97 -19.07 -5.80 -21.51
#